data_AF-A0A8T2XDT5-F1
#
_entry.id   AF-A0A8T2XDT5-F1
#
_cell.length_a   1.000
_cell.length_b   1.000
_cell.length_c   1.000
_cell.angle_alpha   90.00
_cell.angle_beta   90.00
_cell.angle_gamma   90.00
#
_symmetry.space_group_name_H-M   'P 1'
#
loop_
_entity.id
_entity.type
_entity.pdbx_description
1 polymer ?
#
loop_
_entity_poly.entity_id
_entity_poly.type
_entity_poly.pdbx_seq_one_letter_code
_entity_poly.pdbx_strand_id
1 'polypeptide(L)'
;MPTLRLLHQYPNIMKKLQVDRGAIKFVLSGANIMCPGLTSPGGALDDEVDAETPVAIMAEGKQHALAIGFTKMSAKDIKTINKGIGVDNMHYLNDGLWKLHYADGAFGLRFSPRKTAVLSFIQERKSINYLPRHGYADVLSPDVAKGIDLKAGGKSKKTKRTAPKSDDIYLKLLVKLYRFLVRRTQSKFNAVILKRLFMSKINKAPLSLSRLITYTKGKEGKIAVVVGTVTDDIRVYEVPTLKVTALRFTETARARIEKAGGECLTFDQLALRAPLGQNTVLLRGPKNAREAVKHFGPAPGVPHSHTKPYVRAKGRKFEKARGKRNSKGFRV
;
A
#
# COMPACT_ATOMS: atom_id res chain seq x y z
N MET A 1 -8.04 20.47 -27.12
CA MET A 1 -9.13 20.05 -26.22
C MET A 1 -8.86 20.61 -24.82
N PRO A 2 -9.79 21.36 -24.21
CA PRO A 2 -9.59 21.96 -22.89
C PRO A 2 -9.55 20.89 -21.78
N THR A 3 -9.01 21.25 -20.61
CA THR A 3 -9.05 20.37 -19.43
C THR A 3 -10.42 20.44 -18.75
N LEU A 4 -10.81 19.38 -18.02
CA LEU A 4 -12.09 19.32 -17.33
C LEU A 4 -12.23 20.43 -16.28
N ARG A 5 -11.11 20.89 -15.70
CA ARG A 5 -11.07 22.04 -14.78
C ARG A 5 -11.38 23.36 -15.48
N LEU A 6 -10.82 23.58 -16.66
CA LEU A 6 -11.13 24.78 -17.45
C LEU A 6 -12.61 24.79 -17.85
N LEU A 7 -13.15 23.62 -18.20
CA LEU A 7 -14.57 23.45 -18.45
C LEU A 7 -15.44 23.69 -17.20
N HIS A 8 -14.96 23.35 -15.99
CA HIS A 8 -15.68 23.68 -14.75
C HIS A 8 -15.68 25.18 -14.45
N GLN A 9 -14.61 25.91 -14.80
CA GLN A 9 -14.55 27.37 -14.66
C GLN A 9 -15.40 28.09 -15.70
N TYR A 10 -15.44 27.56 -16.92
CA TYR A 10 -16.22 28.11 -18.04
C TYR A 10 -17.15 27.04 -18.62
N PRO A 11 -18.31 26.76 -17.98
CA PRO A 11 -19.19 25.66 -18.36
C PRO A 11 -19.79 25.73 -19.76
N ASN A 12 -19.80 26.91 -20.39
CA ASN A 12 -20.47 27.13 -21.68
C ASN A 12 -19.52 27.14 -22.88
N ILE A 13 -18.24 26.78 -22.70
CA ILE A 13 -17.23 26.81 -23.76
C ILE A 13 -17.38 25.67 -24.79
N MET A 14 -18.14 24.62 -24.47
CA MET A 14 -18.38 23.47 -25.36
C MET A 14 -19.84 23.02 -25.34
N LYS A 15 -20.26 22.37 -26.43
CA LYS A 15 -21.55 21.68 -26.53
C LYS A 15 -21.63 20.56 -25.50
N LYS A 16 -22.81 20.38 -24.90
CA LYS A 16 -23.03 19.50 -23.74
C LYS A 16 -23.88 18.29 -24.16
N LEU A 17 -23.44 17.10 -23.78
CA LEU A 17 -24.21 15.87 -23.87
C LEU A 17 -24.43 15.33 -22.46
N GLN A 18 -25.61 14.83 -22.14
CA GLN A 18 -25.93 14.27 -20.82
C GLN A 18 -25.98 12.76 -20.87
N VAL A 19 -25.30 12.11 -19.91
CA VAL A 19 -25.38 10.67 -19.67
C VAL A 19 -26.31 10.35 -18.50
N ASP A 20 -26.98 9.21 -18.60
CA ASP A 20 -27.83 8.69 -17.54
C ASP A 20 -27.08 8.26 -16.27
N ARG A 21 -27.82 8.05 -15.18
CA ARG A 21 -27.26 7.58 -13.91
C ARG A 21 -26.49 6.26 -14.01
N GLY A 22 -26.92 5.36 -14.90
CA GLY A 22 -26.31 4.04 -15.09
C GLY A 22 -24.90 4.14 -15.67
N ALA A 23 -24.69 5.06 -16.61
CA ALA A 23 -23.41 5.26 -17.30
C ALA A 23 -22.35 5.97 -16.44
N ILE A 24 -22.73 6.77 -15.45
CA ILE A 24 -21.81 7.59 -14.62
C ILE A 24 -20.61 6.78 -14.10
N LYS A 25 -20.86 5.58 -13.55
CA LYS A 25 -19.83 4.72 -12.96
C LYS A 25 -18.79 4.27 -14.01
N PHE A 26 -19.24 4.01 -15.22
CA PHE A 26 -18.39 3.53 -16.31
C PHE A 26 -17.54 4.67 -16.88
N VAL A 27 -18.11 5.86 -17.04
CA VAL A 27 -17.38 7.06 -17.47
C VAL A 27 -16.30 7.44 -16.46
N LEU A 28 -16.61 7.39 -15.15
CA LEU A 28 -15.63 7.60 -14.08
C LEU A 28 -14.53 6.54 -14.00
N SER A 29 -14.74 5.39 -14.66
CA SER A 29 -13.74 4.33 -14.78
C SER A 29 -12.92 4.44 -16.07
N GLY A 30 -13.17 5.46 -16.90
CA GLY A 30 -12.47 5.71 -18.16
C GLY A 30 -13.00 4.91 -19.34
N ALA A 31 -14.21 4.35 -19.26
CA ALA A 31 -14.83 3.69 -20.40
C ALA A 31 -15.33 4.71 -21.43
N ASN A 32 -15.41 4.30 -22.70
CA ASN A 32 -16.09 5.04 -23.74
C ASN A 32 -17.59 5.07 -23.50
N ILE A 33 -18.26 6.11 -24.00
CA ILE A 33 -19.70 6.30 -23.81
C ILE A 33 -20.43 5.64 -24.97
N MET A 34 -21.31 4.72 -24.60
CA MET A 34 -22.12 3.96 -25.54
C MET A 34 -23.39 4.74 -25.89
N CYS A 35 -23.89 4.60 -27.11
CA CYS A 35 -25.10 5.28 -27.59
C CYS A 35 -26.31 5.12 -26.63
N PRO A 36 -26.60 3.93 -26.05
CA PRO A 36 -27.70 3.77 -25.11
C PRO A 36 -27.64 4.64 -23.86
N GLY A 37 -26.43 5.02 -23.42
CA GLY A 37 -26.25 5.87 -22.24
C GLY A 37 -26.58 7.35 -22.48
N LEU A 38 -26.73 7.74 -23.75
CA LEU A 38 -27.07 9.10 -24.20
C LEU A 38 -28.54 9.22 -24.66
N THR A 39 -29.15 8.10 -25.09
CA THR A 39 -30.52 8.04 -25.63
C THR A 39 -31.56 7.56 -24.61
N SER A 40 -31.15 7.17 -23.41
CA SER A 40 -32.05 6.75 -22.34
C SER A 40 -32.82 7.95 -21.73
N PRO A 41 -33.86 7.72 -20.91
CA PRO A 41 -34.69 8.82 -20.37
C PRO A 41 -33.94 9.88 -19.55
N GLY A 42 -32.76 9.53 -19.03
CA GLY A 42 -31.86 10.45 -18.31
C GLY A 42 -30.74 11.05 -19.17
N GLY A 43 -30.61 10.60 -20.42
CA GLY A 43 -29.67 11.12 -21.40
C GLY A 43 -30.26 12.28 -22.20
N ALA A 44 -29.40 13.21 -22.62
CA ALA A 44 -29.79 14.34 -23.46
C ALA A 44 -28.72 14.59 -24.52
N LEU A 45 -29.16 14.74 -25.76
CA LEU A 45 -28.31 15.01 -26.92
C LEU A 45 -28.73 16.34 -27.54
N ASP A 46 -27.74 17.16 -27.89
CA ASP A 46 -27.91 18.31 -28.77
C ASP A 46 -27.85 17.82 -30.23
N ASP A 47 -28.90 18.09 -31.02
CA ASP A 47 -29.07 17.57 -32.38
C ASP A 47 -28.16 18.22 -33.41
N GLU A 48 -27.46 19.29 -33.03
CA GLU A 48 -26.52 20.04 -33.87
C GLU A 48 -25.08 19.51 -33.81
N VAL A 49 -24.82 18.40 -33.12
CA VAL A 49 -23.46 17.88 -32.94
C VAL A 49 -23.11 16.85 -34.02
N ASP A 50 -22.12 17.21 -34.85
CA ASP A 50 -21.56 16.32 -35.88
C ASP A 50 -20.56 15.31 -35.29
N ALA A 51 -20.15 14.35 -36.12
CA ALA A 51 -19.05 13.44 -35.77
C ALA A 51 -17.72 14.21 -35.59
N GLU A 52 -16.80 13.64 -34.82
CA GLU A 52 -15.48 14.20 -34.48
C GLU A 52 -15.50 15.55 -33.77
N THR A 53 -16.64 15.93 -33.18
CA THR A 53 -16.80 17.19 -32.46
C THR A 53 -16.46 17.00 -30.97
N PRO A 54 -15.67 17.91 -30.36
CA PRO A 54 -15.38 17.85 -28.93
C PRO A 54 -16.62 18.23 -28.11
N VAL A 55 -16.98 17.37 -27.17
CA VAL A 55 -18.19 17.52 -26.34
C VAL A 55 -17.88 17.40 -24.85
N ALA A 56 -18.62 18.19 -24.06
CA ALA A 56 -18.68 18.09 -22.61
C ALA A 56 -19.72 17.06 -22.19
N ILE A 57 -19.34 16.07 -21.38
CA ILE A 57 -20.26 15.04 -20.90
C ILE A 57 -20.75 15.42 -19.50
N MET A 58 -22.03 15.71 -19.37
CA MET A 58 -22.75 16.02 -18.14
C MET A 58 -23.38 14.76 -17.55
N ALA A 59 -23.49 14.69 -16.23
CA ALA A 59 -24.20 13.61 -15.57
C ALA A 59 -25.60 14.05 -15.15
N GLU A 60 -26.60 13.18 -15.32
CA GLU A 60 -27.96 13.41 -14.87
C GLU A 60 -28.00 13.85 -13.38
N GLY A 61 -28.61 15.02 -13.12
CA GLY A 61 -28.73 15.58 -11.77
C GLY A 61 -27.45 16.20 -11.19
N LYS A 62 -26.42 16.47 -12.01
CA LYS A 62 -25.18 17.14 -11.60
C LYS A 62 -24.91 18.41 -12.40
N GLN A 63 -24.35 19.41 -11.71
CA GLN A 63 -24.08 20.74 -12.27
C GLN A 63 -22.76 20.81 -13.07
N HIS A 64 -21.84 19.87 -12.88
CA HIS A 64 -20.50 19.89 -13.46
C HIS A 64 -20.30 18.75 -14.46
N ALA A 65 -19.47 19.01 -15.48
CA ALA A 65 -19.08 18.00 -16.46
C ALA A 65 -18.28 16.87 -15.81
N LEU A 66 -18.60 15.64 -16.19
CA LEU A 66 -17.96 14.41 -15.74
C LEU A 66 -16.73 14.05 -16.59
N ALA A 67 -16.82 14.29 -17.89
CA ALA A 67 -15.80 13.94 -18.86
C ALA A 67 -15.84 14.85 -20.09
N ILE A 68 -14.79 14.77 -20.91
CA ILE A 68 -14.66 15.39 -22.22
C ILE A 68 -14.26 14.29 -23.19
N GLY A 69 -14.90 14.28 -24.36
CA GLY A 69 -14.64 13.30 -25.40
C GLY A 69 -14.92 13.86 -26.80
N PHE A 70 -14.62 13.05 -27.81
CA PHE A 70 -14.98 13.31 -29.20
C PHE A 70 -16.14 12.41 -29.60
N THR A 71 -17.15 12.98 -30.26
CA THR A 71 -18.22 12.19 -30.87
C THR A 71 -17.63 11.31 -31.97
N LYS A 72 -17.99 10.02 -31.99
CA LYS A 72 -17.59 9.10 -33.05
C LYS A 72 -18.62 9.04 -34.17
N MET A 73 -19.85 9.41 -33.85
CA MET A 73 -21.01 9.43 -34.73
C MET A 73 -21.76 10.75 -34.51
N SER A 74 -22.54 11.19 -35.50
CA SER A 74 -23.37 12.39 -35.33
C SER A 74 -24.47 12.15 -34.29
N ALA A 75 -25.00 13.23 -33.67
CA ALA A 75 -26.08 13.11 -32.69
C ALA A 75 -27.34 12.43 -33.27
N LYS A 76 -27.62 12.66 -34.56
CA LYS A 76 -28.73 12.03 -35.30
C LYS A 76 -28.53 10.53 -35.46
N ASP A 77 -27.30 10.12 -35.76
CA ASP A 77 -26.93 8.70 -35.91
C ASP A 77 -26.95 7.98 -34.55
N ILE A 78 -26.53 8.66 -33.48
CA ILE A 78 -26.59 8.12 -32.11
C ILE A 78 -28.03 7.80 -31.71
N LYS A 79 -28.99 8.68 -32.02
CA LYS A 79 -30.41 8.46 -31.75
C LYS A 79 -30.98 7.30 -32.59
N THR A 80 -30.60 7.21 -33.87
CA THR A 80 -31.19 6.26 -34.82
C THR A 80 -30.62 4.84 -34.64
N ILE A 81 -29.30 4.71 -34.53
CA ILE A 81 -28.61 3.40 -34.49
C ILE A 81 -28.67 2.80 -33.09
N ASN A 82 -28.60 3.64 -32.05
CA ASN A 82 -28.72 3.28 -30.63
C ASN A 82 -27.88 2.06 -30.17
N LYS A 83 -26.76 1.80 -30.86
CA LYS A 83 -25.82 0.71 -30.60
C LYS A 83 -24.40 1.18 -30.92
N GLY A 84 -23.42 0.65 -30.19
CA GLY A 84 -22.01 1.00 -30.39
C GLY A 84 -21.53 2.18 -29.55
N ILE A 85 -20.32 2.65 -29.85
CA ILE A 85 -19.64 3.75 -29.16
C ILE A 85 -20.10 5.06 -29.78
N GLY A 86 -20.73 5.92 -28.97
CA GLY A 86 -21.18 7.25 -29.41
C GLY A 86 -20.11 8.32 -29.20
N VAL A 87 -19.38 8.26 -28.08
CA VAL A 87 -18.33 9.23 -27.73
C VAL A 87 -17.11 8.51 -27.18
N ASP A 88 -15.95 8.79 -27.76
CA ASP A 88 -14.66 8.33 -27.26
C ASP A 88 -14.22 9.22 -26.08
N ASN A 89 -14.01 8.60 -24.91
CA ASN A 89 -13.72 9.30 -23.67
C ASN A 89 -12.22 9.61 -23.60
N MET A 90 -11.87 10.90 -23.62
CA MET A 90 -10.48 11.35 -23.64
C MET A 90 -9.98 11.81 -22.27
N HIS A 91 -10.83 12.51 -21.53
CA HIS A 91 -10.47 13.07 -20.22
C HIS A 91 -11.67 13.02 -19.27
N TYR A 92 -11.51 12.44 -18.09
CA TYR A 92 -12.61 12.27 -17.14
C TYR A 92 -12.20 12.57 -15.69
N LEU A 93 -13.20 12.81 -14.86
CA LEU A 93 -12.99 13.09 -13.44
C LEU A 93 -12.28 11.89 -12.76
N ASN A 94 -11.20 12.17 -12.02
CA ASN A 94 -10.32 11.18 -11.38
C ASN A 94 -9.32 10.45 -12.29
N ASP A 95 -9.18 10.84 -13.55
CA ASP A 95 -8.08 10.36 -14.38
C ASP A 95 -6.73 10.98 -13.97
N GLY A 96 -5.66 10.64 -14.71
CA GLY A 96 -4.32 11.15 -14.44
C GLY A 96 -4.20 12.65 -14.56
N LEU A 97 -4.87 13.26 -15.56
CA LEU A 97 -4.79 14.69 -15.85
C LEU A 97 -5.59 15.51 -14.83
N TRP A 98 -6.73 15.00 -14.35
CA TRP A 98 -7.53 15.61 -13.29
C TRP A 98 -6.77 15.67 -11.96
N LYS A 99 -6.00 14.61 -11.67
CA LYS A 99 -5.16 14.50 -10.46
C LYS A 99 -3.90 15.34 -10.51
N LEU A 100 -3.45 15.76 -11.71
CA LEU A 100 -2.21 16.50 -11.91
C LEU A 100 -2.17 17.82 -11.12
N HIS A 101 -3.31 18.47 -10.91
CA HIS A 101 -3.37 19.78 -10.28
C HIS A 101 -3.73 19.73 -8.78
N TYR A 102 -4.03 18.54 -8.24
CA TYR A 102 -3.88 18.26 -6.80
C TYR A 102 -2.39 18.12 -6.42
N ALA A 103 -1.52 18.04 -7.42
CA ALA A 103 -0.09 17.93 -7.24
C ALA A 103 0.58 19.31 -6.98
N ASP A 104 -0.09 20.41 -7.33
CA ASP A 104 0.47 21.77 -7.21
C ASP A 104 0.20 22.48 -5.87
N GLY A 105 -0.44 21.77 -4.92
CA GLY A 105 -0.30 22.03 -3.47
C GLY A 105 0.49 20.95 -2.73
N ALA A 106 0.83 19.84 -3.40
CA ALA A 106 1.63 18.73 -2.87
C ALA A 106 1.88 17.68 -3.97
N PHE A 107 3.16 17.46 -4.36
CA PHE A 107 3.70 16.53 -5.39
C PHE A 107 4.09 17.23 -6.70
N GLY A 108 5.36 17.56 -6.95
CA GLY A 108 6.41 16.55 -7.08
C GLY A 108 6.05 15.48 -8.11
N LEU A 109 6.22 15.80 -9.40
CA LEU A 109 6.21 14.85 -10.50
C LEU A 109 7.03 13.61 -10.14
N ARG A 110 6.34 12.47 -10.04
CA ARG A 110 6.95 11.17 -10.18
C ARG A 110 7.19 10.92 -11.67
N PHE A 111 8.33 11.37 -12.18
CA PHE A 111 9.00 10.59 -13.22
C PHE A 111 9.86 9.55 -12.51
N SER A 112 9.47 8.28 -12.66
CA SER A 112 10.34 7.14 -12.37
C SER A 112 11.34 7.05 -13.53
N PRO A 113 12.66 7.14 -13.30
CA PRO A 113 13.63 6.88 -14.35
C PRO A 113 13.67 5.36 -14.57
N ARG A 114 13.03 4.90 -15.65
CA ARG A 114 13.43 3.67 -16.32
C ARG A 114 13.67 3.97 -17.79
N LYS A 115 14.96 3.91 -18.14
CA LYS A 115 15.52 3.61 -19.45
C LYS A 115 15.19 4.61 -20.56
N THR A 116 15.98 5.68 -20.63
CA THR A 116 16.38 6.26 -21.92
C THR A 116 17.83 5.86 -22.12
N ALA A 117 18.04 4.97 -23.09
CA ALA A 117 19.36 4.72 -23.65
C ALA A 117 19.88 6.05 -24.20
N VAL A 118 21.09 6.40 -23.79
CA VAL A 118 21.86 7.48 -24.38
C VAL A 118 22.33 6.95 -25.73
N LEU A 119 21.72 7.44 -26.80
CA LEU A 119 22.23 7.30 -28.17
C LEU A 119 23.38 8.30 -28.30
N SER A 120 24.57 7.90 -27.90
CA SER A 120 25.81 8.56 -28.31
C SER A 120 26.25 7.95 -29.63
N PHE A 121 26.14 8.77 -30.68
CA PHE A 121 27.10 8.91 -31.77
C PHE A 121 28.44 8.22 -31.46
N ILE A 122 28.81 7.20 -32.25
CA ILE A 122 30.17 6.97 -32.74
C ILE A 122 30.04 6.27 -34.09
N GLN A 123 30.75 6.88 -35.02
CA GLN A 123 30.94 6.62 -36.41
C GLN A 123 32.02 5.54 -36.53
N GLU A 124 31.75 4.40 -37.15
CA GLU A 124 32.84 3.57 -37.67
C GLU A 124 32.42 2.71 -38.86
N ARG A 125 33.12 2.95 -39.96
CA ARG A 125 33.11 2.20 -41.21
C ARG A 125 33.59 0.77 -40.96
N LYS A 126 32.98 -0.21 -41.62
CA LYS A 126 33.71 -1.17 -42.47
C LYS A 126 32.74 -2.00 -43.33
N SER A 127 33.14 -2.06 -44.60
CA SER A 127 32.69 -2.84 -45.75
C SER A 127 32.34 -4.31 -45.50
N ILE A 128 31.39 -4.86 -46.28
CA ILE A 128 31.57 -6.01 -47.19
C ILE A 128 30.33 -6.15 -48.11
N ASN A 129 30.50 -5.70 -49.35
CA ASN A 129 30.22 -6.32 -50.66
C ASN A 129 29.12 -7.39 -50.91
N TYR A 130 28.34 -7.13 -51.99
CA TYR A 130 27.87 -8.02 -53.11
C TYR A 130 26.95 -9.23 -52.76
N LEU A 131 25.87 -9.64 -53.43
CA LEU A 131 25.12 -9.37 -54.68
C LEU A 131 23.79 -10.23 -54.61
N PRO A 132 22.94 -10.47 -55.65
CA PRO A 132 21.49 -10.18 -55.58
C PRO A 132 20.50 -11.34 -55.88
N ARG A 133 19.20 -10.98 -55.82
CA ARG A 133 18.00 -11.48 -56.55
C ARG A 133 17.33 -12.83 -56.19
N HIS A 134 16.00 -12.77 -56.39
CA HIS A 134 15.00 -13.82 -56.63
C HIS A 134 14.41 -14.59 -55.43
N GLY A 135 13.19 -14.18 -55.07
CA GLY A 135 12.00 -15.03 -55.14
C GLY A 135 12.02 -16.34 -54.38
N TYR A 136 11.50 -16.32 -53.15
CA TYR A 136 10.73 -17.43 -52.62
C TYR A 136 9.44 -16.87 -52.03
N ALA A 137 8.33 -17.37 -52.58
CA ALA A 137 7.00 -17.25 -52.04
C ALA A 137 6.95 -17.86 -50.62
N ASP A 138 6.06 -17.31 -49.79
CA ASP A 138 5.38 -17.98 -48.69
C ASP A 138 6.24 -18.85 -47.78
N VAL A 139 6.95 -18.20 -46.85
CA VAL A 139 7.27 -18.79 -45.55
C VAL A 139 6.69 -17.88 -44.47
N LEU A 140 5.40 -18.06 -44.23
CA LEU A 140 4.78 -17.71 -42.96
C LEU A 140 5.56 -18.44 -41.86
N SER A 141 6.55 -17.75 -41.31
CA SER A 141 7.30 -18.22 -40.15
C SER A 141 6.34 -18.28 -38.96
N PRO A 142 6.16 -19.43 -38.28
CA PRO A 142 5.28 -19.57 -37.13
C PRO A 142 5.91 -19.01 -35.85
N ASP A 143 6.51 -17.82 -35.95
CA ASP A 143 7.25 -17.11 -34.91
C ASP A 143 6.72 -15.67 -34.94
N VAL A 144 6.04 -15.07 -33.96
CA VAL A 144 6.21 -15.15 -32.51
C VAL A 144 4.93 -14.59 -31.87
N ALA A 145 3.89 -15.41 -31.67
CA ALA A 145 2.94 -15.15 -30.59
C ALA A 145 3.50 -15.76 -29.29
N LYS A 146 4.71 -15.36 -28.88
CA LYS A 146 5.24 -15.72 -27.55
C LYS A 146 4.45 -14.95 -26.51
N GLY A 147 3.31 -15.51 -26.10
CA GLY A 147 2.72 -15.16 -24.82
C GLY A 147 3.81 -15.26 -23.76
N ILE A 148 4.06 -14.16 -23.04
CA ILE A 148 5.10 -14.17 -22.01
C ILE A 148 4.62 -15.13 -20.92
N ASP A 149 5.34 -16.25 -20.74
CA ASP A 149 5.07 -17.20 -19.66
C ASP A 149 5.43 -16.55 -18.32
N LEU A 150 4.46 -15.81 -17.78
CA LEU A 150 4.59 -15.10 -16.53
C LEU A 150 3.94 -15.93 -15.43
N LYS A 151 4.77 -16.42 -14.48
CA LYS A 151 4.30 -17.02 -13.23
C LYS A 151 3.30 -16.06 -12.54
N ALA A 152 2.06 -16.52 -12.36
CA ALA A 152 0.94 -15.74 -11.84
C ALA A 152 0.65 -14.42 -12.61
N GLY A 153 0.84 -14.42 -13.94
CA GLY A 153 0.49 -13.30 -14.81
C GLY A 153 1.31 -12.02 -14.55
N GLY A 154 2.52 -12.16 -13.98
CA GLY A 154 3.46 -11.05 -13.74
C GLY A 154 3.09 -10.15 -12.55
N LYS A 155 2.01 -10.47 -11.83
CA LYS A 155 1.53 -9.67 -10.69
C LYS A 155 2.18 -10.13 -9.39
N SER A 156 2.95 -9.24 -8.75
CA SER A 156 3.49 -9.50 -7.41
C SER A 156 2.51 -9.07 -6.30
N LYS A 157 1.94 -10.05 -5.58
CA LYS A 157 1.07 -9.76 -4.43
C LYS A 157 1.92 -9.35 -3.21
N LYS A 158 1.68 -8.14 -2.70
CA LYS A 158 2.29 -7.68 -1.44
C LYS A 158 1.42 -8.12 -0.26
N THR A 159 1.93 -9.02 0.58
CA THR A 159 1.23 -9.55 1.77
C THR A 159 1.44 -8.71 3.03
N LYS A 160 2.18 -7.59 2.94
CA LYS A 160 2.47 -6.70 4.07
C LYS A 160 1.50 -5.53 4.17
N ARG A 161 1.25 -5.07 5.39
CA ARG A 161 0.47 -3.84 5.65
C ARG A 161 1.21 -2.61 5.13
N THR A 162 0.47 -1.73 4.45
CA THR A 162 0.97 -0.46 3.87
C THR A 162 0.53 0.78 4.65
N ALA A 163 -0.46 0.62 5.53
CA ALA A 163 -1.03 1.66 6.39
C ALA A 163 -1.48 1.04 7.73
N PRO A 164 -1.59 1.83 8.81
CA PRO A 164 -2.20 1.36 10.04
C PRO A 164 -3.70 1.11 9.84
N LYS A 165 -4.24 0.05 10.46
CA LYS A 165 -5.69 -0.22 10.49
C LYS A 165 -6.43 0.52 11.60
N SER A 166 -5.70 1.11 12.55
CA SER A 166 -6.28 1.72 13.76
C SER A 166 -6.77 3.13 13.46
N ASP A 167 -7.82 3.55 14.16
CA ASP A 167 -8.41 4.89 14.04
C ASP A 167 -7.81 5.95 14.96
N ASP A 168 -6.88 5.55 15.83
CA ASP A 168 -6.12 6.47 16.68
C ASP A 168 -5.43 7.57 15.86
N ILE A 169 -5.83 8.82 16.14
CA ILE A 169 -5.38 10.02 15.45
C ILE A 169 -3.87 10.23 15.70
N TYR A 170 -3.40 10.03 16.93
CA TYR A 170 -1.98 10.22 17.28
C TYR A 170 -1.09 9.22 16.55
N LEU A 171 -1.54 7.96 16.44
CA LEU A 171 -0.83 6.96 15.65
C LEU A 171 -0.83 7.32 14.16
N LYS A 172 -1.94 7.84 13.61
CA LYS A 172 -2.02 8.29 12.20
C LYS A 172 -1.07 9.47 11.95
N LEU A 173 -0.98 10.43 12.87
CA LEU A 173 -0.04 11.57 12.79
C LEU A 173 1.42 11.09 12.87
N LEU A 174 1.74 10.21 13.82
CA LEU A 174 3.07 9.65 13.95
C LEU A 174 3.51 8.88 12.70
N VAL A 175 2.59 8.14 12.10
CA VAL A 175 2.82 7.47 10.82
C VAL A 175 3.12 8.46 9.70
N LYS A 176 2.40 9.59 9.64
CA LYS A 176 2.66 10.64 8.63
C LYS A 176 4.07 11.22 8.81
N LEU A 177 4.46 11.52 10.06
CA LEU A 177 5.81 11.99 10.42
C LEU A 177 6.89 11.00 9.96
N TYR A 178 6.79 9.73 10.35
CA TYR A 178 7.79 8.72 9.96
C TYR A 178 7.76 8.40 8.46
N ARG A 179 6.61 8.53 7.78
CA ARG A 179 6.55 8.48 6.31
C ARG A 179 7.35 9.60 5.67
N PHE A 180 7.24 10.81 6.19
CA PHE A 180 8.00 11.96 5.73
C PHE A 180 9.50 11.73 5.95
N LEU A 181 9.90 11.33 7.16
CA LEU A 181 11.31 11.05 7.49
C LEU A 181 11.91 9.97 6.58
N VAL A 182 11.22 8.84 6.36
CA VAL A 182 11.72 7.76 5.48
C VAL A 182 11.96 8.26 4.06
N ARG A 183 11.06 9.10 3.53
CA ARG A 183 11.19 9.64 2.18
C ARG A 183 12.35 10.63 2.03
N ARG A 184 12.65 11.41 3.07
CA ARG A 184 13.68 12.47 3.03
C ARG A 184 15.06 11.99 3.43
N THR A 185 15.16 11.15 4.46
CA THR A 185 16.43 10.76 5.09
C THR A 185 17.06 9.49 4.52
N GLN A 186 16.28 8.65 3.83
CA GLN A 186 16.69 7.31 3.36
C GLN A 186 17.25 6.36 4.44
N SER A 187 17.09 6.69 5.74
CA SER A 187 17.59 5.85 6.84
C SER A 187 16.81 4.53 6.96
N LYS A 188 17.54 3.40 6.97
CA LYS A 188 16.98 2.06 7.18
C LYS A 188 16.26 1.94 8.53
N PHE A 189 16.73 2.65 9.56
CA PHE A 189 16.12 2.67 10.89
C PHE A 189 14.67 3.16 10.85
N ASN A 190 14.44 4.32 10.22
CA ASN A 190 13.11 4.91 10.07
C ASN A 190 12.17 4.00 9.27
N ALA A 191 12.68 3.32 8.24
CA ALA A 191 11.89 2.38 7.45
C ALA A 191 11.42 1.18 8.30
N VAL A 192 12.26 0.71 9.23
CA VAL A 192 11.89 -0.35 10.17
C VAL A 192 10.87 0.15 11.20
N ILE A 193 11.02 1.34 11.76
CA ILE A 193 10.03 1.93 12.69
C ILE A 193 8.68 2.06 11.99
N LEU A 194 8.63 2.65 10.80
CA LEU A 194 7.40 2.82 10.04
C LEU A 194 6.69 1.49 9.79
N LYS A 195 7.44 0.46 9.39
CA LYS A 195 6.91 -0.91 9.23
C LYS A 195 6.33 -1.45 10.54
N ARG A 196 6.97 -1.20 11.68
CA ARG A 196 6.51 -1.65 13.01
C ARG A 196 5.30 -0.85 13.50
N LEU A 197 5.17 0.43 13.16
CA LEU A 197 3.98 1.23 13.48
C LEU A 197 2.71 0.67 12.81
N PHE A 198 2.82 0.11 11.60
CA PHE A 198 1.70 -0.54 10.88
C PHE A 198 1.27 -1.89 11.44
N MET A 199 2.11 -2.51 12.28
CA MET A 199 1.84 -3.83 12.81
C MET A 199 0.61 -3.84 13.74
N SER A 200 -0.06 -4.99 13.83
CA SER A 200 -1.13 -5.20 14.79
C SER A 200 -0.60 -5.23 16.23
N LYS A 201 -1.50 -5.00 17.21
CA LYS A 201 -1.19 -5.06 18.65
C LYS A 201 -0.45 -6.35 19.04
N ILE A 202 -0.86 -7.50 18.50
CA ILE A 202 -0.22 -8.81 18.77
C ILE A 202 1.27 -8.81 18.38
N ASN A 203 1.63 -8.11 17.31
CA ASN A 203 3.02 -8.06 16.81
C ASN A 203 3.86 -6.99 17.52
N LYS A 204 3.22 -6.04 18.22
CA LYS A 204 3.82 -5.02 19.08
C LYS A 204 3.85 -5.53 20.53
N ALA A 205 4.57 -6.64 20.74
CA ALA A 205 4.66 -7.28 22.05
C ALA A 205 5.28 -6.33 23.10
N PRO A 206 4.77 -6.33 24.34
CA PRO A 206 5.34 -5.53 25.42
C PRO A 206 6.77 -6.00 25.76
N LEU A 207 7.58 -5.08 26.27
CA LEU A 207 8.93 -5.34 26.75
C LEU A 207 9.01 -4.98 28.23
N SER A 208 9.47 -5.91 29.07
CA SER A 208 9.68 -5.68 30.50
C SER A 208 10.95 -4.88 30.78
N LEU A 209 10.99 -4.15 31.89
CA LEU A 209 12.19 -3.44 32.35
C LEU A 209 13.39 -4.37 32.51
N SER A 210 13.19 -5.56 33.10
CA SER A 210 14.24 -6.60 33.24
C SER A 210 14.95 -6.90 31.92
N ARG A 211 14.19 -7.17 30.86
CA ARG A 211 14.73 -7.47 29.54
C ARG A 211 15.36 -6.24 28.88
N LEU A 212 14.79 -5.07 29.11
CA LEU A 212 15.34 -3.83 28.61
C LEU A 212 16.76 -3.62 29.17
N ILE A 213 16.93 -3.75 30.49
CA ILE A 213 18.23 -3.67 31.19
C ILE A 213 19.23 -4.68 30.61
N THR A 214 18.80 -5.94 30.41
CA THR A 214 19.66 -6.97 29.82
C THR A 214 20.13 -6.58 28.42
N TYR A 215 19.26 -6.01 27.58
CA TYR A 215 19.59 -5.65 26.21
C TYR A 215 20.38 -4.34 26.07
N THR A 216 20.33 -3.48 27.08
CA THR A 216 21.10 -2.23 27.15
C THR A 216 22.46 -2.40 27.83
N LYS A 217 22.73 -3.55 28.48
CA LYS A 217 24.04 -3.87 29.02
C LYS A 217 25.11 -3.80 27.90
N GLY A 218 26.18 -3.04 28.13
CA GLY A 218 27.25 -2.79 27.14
C GLY A 218 26.89 -1.81 26.01
N LYS A 219 25.75 -1.11 26.11
CA LYS A 219 25.29 -0.09 25.14
C LYS A 219 24.91 1.20 25.85
N GLU A 220 25.78 1.63 26.75
CA GLU A 220 25.58 2.81 27.58
C GLU A 220 25.51 4.08 26.71
N GLY A 221 24.72 5.06 27.16
CA GLY A 221 24.50 6.32 26.44
C GLY A 221 23.56 6.26 25.22
N LYS A 222 23.21 5.06 24.71
CA LYS A 222 22.30 4.91 23.57
C LYS A 222 20.83 4.95 24.00
N ILE A 223 19.97 5.48 23.12
CA ILE A 223 18.52 5.51 23.34
C ILE A 223 17.91 4.16 22.96
N ALA A 224 17.27 3.49 23.91
CA ALA A 224 16.56 2.25 23.68
C ALA A 224 15.17 2.52 23.07
N VAL A 225 14.92 2.06 21.84
CA VAL A 225 13.68 2.35 21.11
C VAL A 225 12.82 1.09 21.02
N VAL A 226 11.59 1.16 21.55
CA VAL A 226 10.64 0.06 21.63
C VAL A 226 9.34 0.44 20.91
N VAL A 227 9.06 -0.18 19.76
CA VAL A 227 7.77 0.01 19.07
C VAL A 227 6.70 -0.89 19.69
N GLY A 228 6.30 -0.57 20.91
CA GLY A 228 5.39 -1.33 21.76
C GLY A 228 5.22 -0.67 23.13
N THR A 229 4.72 -1.43 24.08
CA THR A 229 4.55 -0.97 25.48
C THR A 229 5.75 -1.41 26.32
N VAL A 230 6.26 -0.54 27.17
CA VAL A 230 7.21 -0.90 28.22
C VAL A 230 6.45 -1.12 29.51
N THR A 231 6.67 -2.29 30.14
CA THR A 231 5.99 -2.71 31.37
C THR A 231 6.99 -2.85 32.50
N ASP A 232 6.52 -2.59 33.72
CA ASP A 232 7.30 -2.78 34.93
C ASP A 232 7.57 -4.27 35.20
N ASP A 233 8.60 -4.56 35.99
CA ASP A 233 8.94 -5.88 36.49
C ASP A 233 9.39 -5.77 37.95
N ILE A 234 8.53 -6.21 38.86
CA ILE A 234 8.73 -6.13 40.32
C ILE A 234 9.99 -6.89 40.77
N ARG A 235 10.41 -7.90 40.00
CA ARG A 235 11.58 -8.74 40.33
C ARG A 235 12.91 -8.01 40.18
N VAL A 236 12.91 -6.89 39.46
CA VAL A 236 14.08 -6.02 39.37
C VAL A 236 14.03 -5.08 40.57
N TYR A 237 15.07 -5.05 41.38
CA TYR A 237 15.13 -4.14 42.53
C TYR A 237 15.59 -2.75 42.08
N GLU A 238 16.74 -2.69 41.40
CA GLU A 238 17.35 -1.44 40.95
C GLU A 238 17.25 -1.28 39.43
N VAL A 239 16.81 -0.10 39.01
CA VAL A 239 16.72 0.27 37.60
C VAL A 239 17.88 1.21 37.30
N PRO A 240 18.75 0.91 36.31
CA PRO A 240 19.81 1.82 35.92
C PRO A 240 19.25 3.06 35.21
N THR A 241 20.06 4.11 35.08
CA THR A 241 19.71 5.31 34.29
C THR A 241 19.53 4.93 32.82
N LEU A 242 18.30 4.98 32.33
CA LEU A 242 17.94 4.54 30.97
C LEU A 242 17.25 5.65 30.19
N LYS A 243 17.66 5.84 28.93
CA LYS A 243 16.92 6.66 27.96
C LYS A 243 16.09 5.75 27.07
N VAL A 244 14.77 5.75 27.26
CA VAL A 244 13.86 4.81 26.59
C VAL A 244 12.81 5.55 25.79
N THR A 245 12.66 5.22 24.51
CA THR A 245 11.53 5.65 23.69
C THR A 245 10.54 4.51 23.51
N ALA A 246 9.26 4.73 23.80
CA ALA A 246 8.21 3.74 23.56
C ALA A 246 6.90 4.34 23.06
N LEU A 247 5.98 3.49 22.56
CA LEU A 247 4.63 3.94 22.20
C LEU A 247 3.77 4.18 23.44
N ARG A 248 4.03 3.42 24.50
CA ARG A 248 3.34 3.53 25.77
C ARG A 248 4.25 3.03 26.89
N PHE A 249 4.19 3.70 28.02
CA PHE A 249 4.75 3.23 29.29
C PHE A 249 3.59 2.88 30.23
N THR A 250 3.75 1.84 31.05
CA THR A 250 2.91 1.72 32.24
C THR A 250 3.32 2.80 33.24
N GLU A 251 2.37 3.33 34.01
CA GLU A 251 2.66 4.40 34.99
C GLU A 251 3.71 3.98 36.00
N THR A 252 3.63 2.73 36.47
CA THR A 252 4.63 2.11 37.34
C THR A 252 6.02 2.06 36.72
N ALA A 253 6.12 1.73 35.43
CA ALA A 253 7.42 1.69 34.74
C ALA A 253 7.99 3.08 34.54
N ARG A 254 7.14 4.05 34.18
CA ARG A 254 7.54 5.45 34.02
C ARG A 254 8.09 6.02 35.32
N ALA A 255 7.35 5.88 36.42
CA ALA A 255 7.76 6.38 37.73
C ALA A 255 9.09 5.78 38.19
N ARG A 256 9.33 4.48 37.93
CA ARG A 256 10.60 3.82 38.28
C ARG A 256 11.78 4.29 37.42
N ILE A 257 11.57 4.49 36.12
CA ILE A 257 12.63 5.03 35.23
C ILE A 257 12.98 6.46 35.65
N GLU A 258 11.98 7.30 35.90
CA GLU A 258 12.19 8.70 36.30
C GLU A 258 12.84 8.79 37.68
N LYS A 259 12.42 7.97 38.65
CA LYS A 259 13.06 7.88 39.97
C LYS A 259 14.53 7.46 39.89
N ALA A 260 14.88 6.63 38.91
CA ALA A 260 16.26 6.23 38.64
C ALA A 260 17.08 7.31 37.87
N GLY A 261 16.51 8.49 37.61
CA GLY A 261 17.16 9.54 36.80
C GLY A 261 17.20 9.22 35.30
N GLY A 262 16.41 8.25 34.85
CA GLY A 262 16.22 7.91 33.44
C GLY A 262 15.19 8.81 32.76
N GLU A 263 15.09 8.68 31.45
CA GLU A 263 14.25 9.53 30.61
C GLU A 263 13.27 8.69 29.76
N CYS A 264 11.98 8.98 29.91
CA CYS A 264 10.91 8.37 29.11
C CYS A 264 10.54 9.26 27.93
N LEU A 265 10.92 8.85 26.73
CA LEU A 265 10.71 9.59 25.49
C LEU A 265 9.53 9.09 24.68
N THR A 266 8.87 10.02 23.98
CA THR A 266 7.89 9.73 22.93
C THR A 266 8.58 9.64 21.56
N PHE A 267 7.88 9.09 20.56
CA PHE A 267 8.45 8.90 19.22
C PHE A 267 8.60 10.22 18.43
N ASP A 268 7.78 11.22 18.72
CA ASP A 268 7.91 12.59 18.23
C ASP A 268 9.17 13.26 18.81
N GLN A 269 9.42 13.16 20.11
CA GLN A 269 10.66 13.63 20.75
C GLN A 269 11.89 12.92 20.19
N LEU A 270 11.82 11.61 19.94
CA LEU A 270 12.90 10.86 19.30
C LEU A 270 13.18 11.38 17.89
N ALA A 271 12.14 11.68 17.11
CA ALA A 271 12.29 12.21 15.75
C ALA A 271 12.99 13.58 15.73
N LEU A 272 12.77 14.42 16.76
CA LEU A 272 13.47 15.70 16.92
C LEU A 272 14.94 15.51 17.29
N ARG A 273 15.25 14.60 18.22
CA ARG A 273 16.63 14.38 18.69
C ARG A 273 17.51 13.62 17.69
N ALA A 274 16.95 12.58 17.08
CA ALA A 274 17.69 11.64 16.24
C ALA A 274 16.90 11.32 14.96
N PRO A 275 16.73 12.27 14.03
CA PRO A 275 15.96 12.07 12.80
C PRO A 275 16.55 10.98 11.90
N LEU A 276 17.85 10.70 12.00
CA LEU A 276 18.52 9.61 11.29
C LEU A 276 18.53 8.27 12.05
N GLY A 277 18.22 8.29 13.35
CA GLY A 277 18.34 7.13 14.25
C GLY A 277 19.75 6.85 14.78
N GLN A 278 20.65 7.83 14.74
CA GLN A 278 21.99 7.71 15.32
C GLN A 278 21.94 7.49 16.83
N ASN A 279 22.87 6.71 17.38
CA ASN A 279 22.96 6.38 18.81
C ASN A 279 21.69 5.76 19.41
N THR A 280 20.90 5.05 18.59
CA THR A 280 19.71 4.33 19.05
C THR A 280 19.90 2.81 18.97
N VAL A 281 19.17 2.09 19.82
CA VAL A 281 19.09 0.63 19.81
C VAL A 281 17.64 0.22 19.67
N LEU A 282 17.28 -0.35 18.51
CA LEU A 282 15.91 -0.76 18.24
C LEU A 282 15.63 -2.15 18.85
N LEU A 283 14.83 -2.18 19.91
CA LEU A 283 14.46 -3.40 20.62
C LEU A 283 13.05 -3.88 20.24
N ARG A 284 12.74 -5.14 20.58
CA ARG A 284 11.42 -5.73 20.37
C ARG A 284 11.10 -6.72 21.50
N GLY A 285 9.87 -6.67 22.00
CA GLY A 285 9.37 -7.68 22.94
C GLY A 285 9.24 -9.09 22.34
N PRO A 286 9.19 -10.13 23.18
CA PRO A 286 9.03 -11.52 22.74
C PRO A 286 7.65 -11.77 22.14
N LYS A 287 7.56 -11.88 20.81
CA LYS A 287 6.29 -12.13 20.11
C LYS A 287 5.72 -13.53 20.39
N ASN A 288 6.58 -14.55 20.45
CA ASN A 288 6.15 -15.95 20.47
C ASN A 288 5.92 -16.51 21.89
N ALA A 289 6.14 -15.71 22.94
CA ALA A 289 5.95 -16.15 24.33
C ALA A 289 4.46 -16.17 24.77
N ARG A 290 3.53 -15.75 23.89
CA ARG A 290 2.10 -15.68 24.19
C ARG A 290 1.49 -17.09 24.24
N GLU A 291 0.53 -17.27 25.14
CA GLU A 291 -0.16 -18.56 25.34
C GLU A 291 -0.75 -19.16 24.05
N ALA A 292 -1.39 -18.35 23.22
CA ALA A 292 -1.95 -18.81 21.95
C ALA A 292 -0.90 -19.44 21.02
N VAL A 293 0.35 -18.96 21.05
CA VAL A 293 1.42 -19.47 20.19
C VAL A 293 1.88 -20.86 20.63
N LYS A 294 1.70 -21.22 21.91
CA LYS A 294 2.02 -22.57 22.41
C LYS A 294 1.15 -23.66 21.78
N HIS A 295 -0.01 -23.30 21.25
CA HIS A 295 -0.93 -24.22 20.57
C HIS A 295 -0.67 -24.31 19.05
N PHE A 296 0.31 -23.58 18.53
CA PHE A 296 0.68 -23.62 17.11
C PHE A 296 1.89 -24.53 16.89
N GLY A 297 2.01 -25.06 15.66
CA GLY A 297 3.08 -25.96 15.27
C GLY A 297 2.53 -27.34 14.89
N PRO A 298 3.39 -28.38 14.89
CA PRO A 298 2.96 -29.76 14.66
C PRO A 298 1.84 -30.15 15.62
N ALA A 299 0.91 -31.00 15.17
CA ALA A 299 -0.23 -31.40 15.99
C ALA A 299 0.24 -32.05 17.32
N PRO A 300 -0.49 -31.85 18.43
CA PRO A 300 -0.18 -32.52 19.69
C PRO A 300 -0.35 -34.03 19.53
N GLY A 301 0.68 -34.80 19.87
CA GLY A 301 0.68 -36.26 19.68
C GLY A 301 1.41 -36.75 18.41
N VAL A 302 2.08 -35.84 17.68
CA VAL A 302 3.10 -36.20 16.67
C VAL A 302 4.48 -36.27 17.35
N PRO A 303 5.35 -37.24 17.00
CA PRO A 303 6.69 -37.34 17.58
C PRO A 303 7.45 -36.01 17.49
N HIS A 304 8.17 -35.66 18.56
CA HIS A 304 8.92 -34.39 18.69
C HIS A 304 8.05 -33.11 18.69
N SER A 305 6.72 -33.24 18.87
CA SER A 305 5.84 -32.08 19.03
C SER A 305 5.84 -31.58 20.48
N HIS A 306 6.15 -30.30 20.66
CA HIS A 306 6.00 -29.59 21.94
C HIS A 306 4.73 -28.73 22.00
N THR A 307 3.83 -28.90 21.04
CA THR A 307 2.59 -28.12 20.95
C THR A 307 1.66 -28.46 22.10
N LYS A 308 1.18 -27.41 22.79
CA LYS A 308 0.23 -27.54 23.88
C LYS A 308 -1.14 -27.95 23.33
N PRO A 309 -1.79 -29.02 23.84
CA PRO A 309 -3.14 -29.39 23.41
C PRO A 309 -4.20 -28.42 23.96
N TYR A 310 -5.32 -28.31 23.25
CA TYR A 310 -6.50 -27.59 23.73
C TYR A 310 -7.32 -28.50 24.63
N VAL A 311 -7.11 -28.38 25.94
CA VAL A 311 -7.76 -29.23 26.95
C VAL A 311 -8.82 -28.42 27.70
N ARG A 312 -9.98 -29.04 28.00
CA ARG A 312 -11.07 -28.42 28.76
C ARG A 312 -10.64 -27.95 30.16
N ALA A 313 -9.86 -28.77 30.87
CA ALA A 313 -9.38 -28.46 32.21
C ALA A 313 -7.99 -29.10 32.45
N LYS A 314 -7.25 -28.55 33.41
CA LYS A 314 -6.01 -29.17 33.89
C LYS A 314 -6.37 -30.30 34.86
N GLY A 315 -5.71 -31.45 34.75
CA GLY A 315 -5.86 -32.52 35.73
C GLY A 315 -5.38 -33.87 35.23
N ARG A 316 -5.40 -34.89 36.10
CA ARG A 316 -5.08 -36.28 35.74
C ARG A 316 -6.10 -36.88 34.77
N LYS A 317 -7.38 -36.48 34.89
CA LYS A 317 -8.50 -37.02 34.12
C LYS A 317 -8.60 -36.50 32.68
N PHE A 318 -7.86 -35.44 32.32
CA PHE A 318 -7.99 -34.78 31.02
C PHE A 318 -6.71 -34.97 30.18
N GLU A 319 -6.82 -35.69 29.06
CA GLU A 319 -5.78 -35.83 28.02
C GLU A 319 -4.37 -36.23 28.53
N LYS A 320 -4.29 -37.10 29.54
CA LYS A 320 -3.02 -37.60 30.12
C LYS A 320 -2.83 -39.12 30.07
N ALA A 321 -3.71 -39.85 29.38
CA ALA A 321 -3.69 -41.31 29.33
C ALA A 321 -2.96 -41.84 28.08
N ARG A 322 -3.70 -42.28 27.06
CA ARG A 322 -3.15 -42.82 25.81
C ARG A 322 -2.36 -41.76 25.05
N GLY A 323 -1.21 -42.13 24.48
CA GLY A 323 -0.34 -41.22 23.71
C GLY A 323 0.56 -40.31 24.56
N LYS A 324 0.42 -40.32 25.90
CA LYS A 324 1.25 -39.53 26.83
C LYS A 324 2.07 -40.37 27.80
N ARG A 325 1.81 -41.67 27.90
CA ARG A 325 2.49 -42.60 28.82
C ARG A 325 2.77 -43.92 28.15
N ASN A 326 3.95 -44.48 28.40
CA ASN A 326 4.32 -45.81 27.88
C ASN A 326 3.34 -46.89 28.35
N SER A 327 2.85 -46.80 29.58
CA SER A 327 1.93 -47.80 30.17
C SER A 327 0.49 -47.77 29.63
N LYS A 328 0.15 -46.83 28.74
CA LYS A 328 -1.20 -46.69 28.14
C LYS A 328 -1.12 -46.71 26.62
N GLY A 329 -0.57 -47.79 26.07
CA GLY A 329 -0.48 -48.07 24.64
C GLY A 329 0.82 -47.57 24.01
N PHE A 330 1.02 -46.25 23.97
CA PHE A 330 2.25 -45.64 23.44
C PHE A 330 2.45 -44.23 24.01
N ARG A 331 3.68 -43.70 23.87
CA ARG A 331 4.03 -42.33 24.25
C ARG A 331 4.60 -41.60 23.06
N VAL A 332 4.14 -40.37 22.88
CA VAL A 332 4.63 -39.42 21.89
C VAL A 332 5.12 -38.15 22.57
#